data_AF-A0A9P5RXG2-F1
#
_entry.id   AF-A0A9P5RXG2-F1
#
_cell.length_a   1.000
_cell.length_b   1.000
_cell.length_c   1.000
_cell.angle_alpha   90.00
_cell.angle_beta   90.00
_cell.angle_gamma   90.00
#
_symmetry.space_group_name_H-M   'P 1'
#
loop_
_entity.id
_entity.type
_entity.pdbx_description
1 polymer ?
#
loop_
_entity_poly.entity_id
_entity_poly.type
_entity_poly.pdbx_seq_one_letter_code
_entity_poly.pdbx_strand_id
1 'polypeptide(L)'
;MSSKIASFEQDKKGVTITLGDNTAVRGDILIDADGARSAVRTHLYQTLEKQGLLPKSDTEAMSVGYVSLLGTTDVLDPAKYPSLLKEDCETSFIIDDKRTPYTWATFTVPGNKICWNIINQLGLSSIADEEVEPPDWVAQDKKKMMDSIRHFPTTYGNIGDLFDVTQTDRVSKVFFEDKLFETWNHGRVALISDAGAINAMQDAVLIANHTYDIKPTTHENIQTALNEYKEERFDAIKDQYPQSYISPS
;
A
#
# COMPACT_ATOMS: atom_id res chain seq x y z
N MET A 1 -3.90 -12.05 -18.83
CA MET A 1 -2.64 -12.61 -18.32
C MET A 1 -1.96 -11.53 -17.53
N SER A 2 -1.52 -11.82 -16.30
CA SER A 2 -0.73 -10.90 -15.49
C SER A 2 0.74 -11.26 -15.69
N SER A 3 1.54 -10.33 -16.22
CA SER A 3 2.98 -10.51 -16.43
C SER A 3 3.73 -9.64 -15.43
N LYS A 4 4.51 -10.25 -14.53
CA LYS A 4 5.36 -9.55 -13.58
C LYS A 4 6.64 -9.08 -14.26
N ILE A 5 7.15 -7.89 -13.89
CA ILE A 5 8.48 -7.45 -14.31
C ILE A 5 9.53 -8.31 -13.59
N ALA A 6 10.47 -8.86 -14.35
CA ALA A 6 11.60 -9.62 -13.82
C ALA A 6 12.84 -8.74 -13.67
N SER A 7 13.10 -7.86 -14.63
CA SER A 7 14.20 -6.91 -14.61
C SER A 7 13.96 -5.77 -15.61
N PHE A 8 14.80 -4.74 -15.57
CA PHE A 8 14.85 -3.73 -16.61
C PHE A 8 16.26 -3.24 -16.83
N GLU A 9 16.53 -2.72 -18.01
CA GLU A 9 17.75 -1.99 -18.35
C GLU A 9 17.38 -0.65 -18.98
N GLN A 10 18.19 0.38 -18.74
CA GLN A 10 17.96 1.70 -19.32
C GLN A 10 19.21 2.26 -19.99
N ASP A 11 19.01 2.99 -21.08
CA ASP A 11 20.05 3.66 -21.85
C ASP A 11 19.64 5.09 -22.24
N LYS A 12 20.48 5.78 -23.01
CA LYS A 12 20.20 7.17 -23.42
C LYS A 12 18.95 7.34 -24.30
N LYS A 13 18.42 6.27 -24.87
CA LYS A 13 17.29 6.23 -25.81
C LYS A 13 16.04 5.60 -25.24
N GLY A 14 16.06 4.92 -24.09
CA GLY A 14 14.87 4.31 -23.52
C GLY A 14 15.15 3.33 -22.38
N VAL A 15 14.09 2.66 -21.94
CA VAL A 15 14.07 1.57 -20.95
C VAL A 15 13.54 0.31 -21.61
N THR A 16 14.19 -0.81 -21.37
CA THR A 16 13.75 -2.14 -21.81
C THR A 16 13.41 -2.97 -20.57
N ILE A 17 12.15 -3.37 -20.43
CA ILE A 17 11.70 -4.25 -19.37
C ILE A 17 11.71 -5.70 -19.86
N THR A 18 12.13 -6.62 -19.00
CA THR A 18 12.01 -8.07 -19.21
C THR A 18 10.91 -8.59 -18.30
N LEU A 19 9.92 -9.26 -18.88
CA LEU A 19 8.78 -9.83 -18.16
C LEU A 19 9.08 -11.27 -17.72
N GLY A 20 8.29 -11.79 -16.78
CA GLY A 20 8.47 -13.15 -16.23
C GLY A 20 8.33 -14.29 -17.25
N ASP A 21 7.75 -14.04 -18.43
CA ASP A 21 7.71 -14.97 -19.56
C ASP A 21 8.90 -14.81 -20.53
N ASN A 22 9.91 -14.03 -20.14
CA ASN A 22 11.08 -13.64 -20.91
C ASN A 22 10.78 -12.78 -22.15
N THR A 23 9.56 -12.27 -22.31
CA THR A 23 9.29 -11.25 -23.33
C THR A 23 9.87 -9.90 -22.89
N ALA A 24 10.25 -9.08 -23.87
CA ALA A 24 10.83 -7.77 -23.61
C ALA A 24 9.98 -6.67 -24.25
N VAL A 25 9.78 -5.57 -23.51
CA VAL A 25 9.07 -4.38 -23.99
C VAL A 25 10.00 -3.19 -23.84
N ARG A 26 10.03 -2.30 -24.84
CA ARG A 26 10.83 -1.08 -24.81
C ARG A 26 9.94 0.16 -24.82
N GLY A 27 10.30 1.13 -23.99
CA GLY A 27 9.64 2.44 -23.92
C GLY A 27 10.63 3.56 -23.64
N ASP A 28 10.14 4.79 -23.59
CA ASP A 28 10.96 5.97 -23.27
C ASP A 28 11.19 6.13 -21.75
N ILE A 29 10.16 5.82 -20.95
CA ILE A 29 10.09 6.01 -19.50
C ILE A 29 9.46 4.76 -18.87
N LEU A 30 9.94 4.36 -17.70
CA LEU A 30 9.32 3.35 -16.85
C LEU A 30 8.78 4.03 -15.57
N ILE A 31 7.46 3.93 -15.36
CA ILE A 31 6.81 4.38 -14.12
C ILE A 31 6.50 3.14 -13.29
N ASP A 32 7.13 3.04 -12.13
CA ASP A 32 6.92 1.97 -11.17
C ASP A 32 5.73 2.28 -10.25
N ALA A 33 4.72 1.41 -10.29
CA ALA A 33 3.55 1.42 -9.45
C ALA A 33 3.34 0.07 -8.74
N ASP A 34 4.42 -0.70 -8.53
CA ASP A 34 4.38 -2.07 -7.99
C ASP A 34 4.19 -2.13 -6.46
N GLY A 35 4.03 -0.98 -5.79
CA GLY A 35 3.70 -0.88 -4.37
C GLY A 35 4.87 -1.07 -3.40
N ALA A 36 4.54 -1.39 -2.14
CA ALA A 36 5.49 -1.52 -1.02
C ALA A 36 6.63 -2.51 -1.26
N ARG A 37 6.40 -3.50 -2.12
CA ARG A 37 7.40 -4.54 -2.45
C ARG A 37 7.77 -4.52 -3.92
N SER A 38 7.91 -3.31 -4.46
CA SER A 38 8.26 -3.08 -5.85
C SER A 38 9.57 -3.75 -6.26
N ALA A 39 9.49 -4.61 -7.29
CA ALA A 39 10.65 -5.21 -7.92
C ALA A 39 11.49 -4.17 -8.68
N VAL A 40 10.84 -3.18 -9.29
CA VAL A 40 11.51 -2.09 -10.00
C VAL A 40 12.34 -1.24 -9.05
N ARG A 41 11.79 -0.85 -7.89
CA ARG A 41 12.51 -0.11 -6.86
C ARG A 41 13.71 -0.89 -6.34
N THR A 42 13.52 -2.18 -6.01
CA THR A 42 14.62 -3.05 -5.57
C THR A 42 15.74 -3.09 -6.60
N HIS A 43 15.43 -3.29 -7.88
CA HIS A 43 16.43 -3.34 -8.94
C HIS A 43 17.13 -1.99 -9.17
N LEU A 44 16.38 -0.88 -9.14
CA LEU A 44 16.92 0.47 -9.27
C LEU A 44 17.92 0.77 -8.15
N TYR A 45 17.54 0.47 -6.90
CA TYR A 45 18.37 0.76 -5.72
C TYR A 45 19.64 -0.08 -5.70
N GLN A 46 19.56 -1.36 -6.04
CA GLN A 46 20.75 -2.21 -6.19
C GLN A 46 21.73 -1.66 -7.24
N THR A 47 21.21 -1.07 -8.31
CA THR A 47 22.03 -0.45 -9.36
C THR A 47 22.71 0.82 -8.84
N LEU A 48 21.96 1.69 -8.16
CA LEU A 48 22.48 2.94 -7.59
C LEU A 48 23.47 2.71 -6.44
N GLU A 49 23.23 1.71 -5.62
CA GLU A 49 24.13 1.30 -4.54
C GLU A 49 25.49 0.87 -5.11
N LYS A 50 25.49 0.02 -6.14
CA LYS A 50 26.73 -0.38 -6.84
C LYS A 50 27.48 0.79 -7.47
N GLN A 51 26.78 1.85 -7.85
CA GLN A 51 27.35 3.08 -8.40
C GLN A 51 27.77 4.10 -7.33
N GLY A 52 27.45 3.85 -6.05
CA GLY A 52 27.71 4.80 -4.96
C GLY A 52 26.82 6.05 -5.00
N LEU A 53 25.64 5.95 -5.64
CA LEU A 53 24.70 7.07 -5.81
C LEU A 53 23.47 6.98 -4.89
N LEU A 54 23.23 5.83 -4.25
CA LEU A 54 22.08 5.64 -3.37
C LEU A 54 22.33 6.27 -1.98
N PRO A 55 21.44 7.14 -1.48
CA PRO A 55 21.52 7.64 -0.12
C PRO A 55 21.45 6.52 0.92
N LYS A 56 22.18 6.67 2.03
CA LYS A 56 22.18 5.67 3.11
C LYS A 56 20.78 5.46 3.70
N SER A 57 19.99 6.54 3.84
CA SER A 57 18.60 6.48 4.31
C SER A 57 17.77 5.50 3.49
N ASP A 58 17.97 5.40 2.17
CA ASP A 58 17.23 4.48 1.29
C ASP A 58 17.60 3.00 1.47
N THR A 59 18.75 2.69 2.07
CA THR A 59 19.19 1.30 2.34
C THR A 59 18.58 0.68 3.60
N GLU A 60 18.00 1.50 4.48
CA GLU A 60 17.44 1.05 5.75
C GLU A 60 16.16 0.20 5.56
N ALA A 61 15.86 -0.70 6.49
CA ALA A 61 14.61 -1.47 6.44
C ALA A 61 13.39 -0.55 6.61
N MET A 62 12.27 -0.93 6.00
CA MET A 62 10.99 -0.25 6.23
C MET A 62 10.49 -0.56 7.65
N SER A 63 9.80 0.39 8.27
CA SER A 63 9.18 0.17 9.57
C SER A 63 7.81 -0.49 9.38
N VAL A 64 7.43 -1.43 10.25
CA VAL A 64 6.09 -2.01 10.27
C VAL A 64 5.38 -1.53 11.53
N GLY A 65 4.59 -0.47 11.40
CA GLY A 65 3.88 0.12 12.54
C GLY A 65 2.54 -0.56 12.85
N TYR A 66 1.90 -1.11 11.81
CA TYR A 66 0.52 -1.57 11.92
C TYR A 66 0.27 -2.83 11.08
N VAL A 67 -0.68 -3.63 11.55
CA VAL A 67 -1.27 -4.76 10.82
C VAL A 67 -2.77 -4.55 10.74
N SER A 68 -3.34 -4.60 9.54
CA SER A 68 -4.79 -4.65 9.34
C SER A 68 -5.26 -6.04 8.96
N LEU A 69 -6.34 -6.47 9.59
CA LEU A 69 -7.21 -7.53 9.13
C LEU A 69 -8.47 -6.88 8.55
N LEU A 70 -8.81 -7.20 7.31
CA LEU A 70 -9.98 -6.63 6.65
C LEU A 70 -10.77 -7.69 5.89
N GLY A 71 -12.07 -7.44 5.75
CA GLY A 71 -12.97 -8.31 5.00
C GLY A 71 -14.26 -7.63 4.59
N THR A 72 -15.00 -8.31 3.73
CA THR A 72 -16.32 -7.90 3.26
C THR A 72 -17.28 -9.06 3.41
N THR A 73 -18.41 -8.82 4.07
CA THR A 73 -19.43 -9.85 4.25
C THR A 73 -19.99 -10.32 2.91
N ASP A 74 -20.62 -11.49 2.93
CA ASP A 74 -21.62 -11.85 1.93
C ASP A 74 -22.83 -10.90 1.99
N VAL A 75 -23.75 -11.08 1.05
CA VAL A 75 -25.01 -10.32 1.02
C VAL A 75 -25.80 -10.60 2.29
N LEU A 76 -26.12 -9.56 3.02
CA LEU A 76 -26.82 -9.61 4.30
C LEU A 76 -28.32 -9.33 4.12
N ASP A 77 -29.12 -9.84 5.05
CA ASP A 77 -30.55 -9.55 5.12
C ASP A 77 -30.79 -8.15 5.73
N PRO A 78 -31.35 -7.18 4.98
CA PRO A 78 -31.62 -5.85 5.51
C PRO A 78 -32.66 -5.82 6.64
N ALA A 79 -33.48 -6.86 6.81
CA ALA A 79 -34.36 -6.95 7.97
C ALA A 79 -33.57 -7.11 9.28
N LYS A 80 -32.42 -7.79 9.23
CA LYS A 80 -31.48 -7.93 10.35
C LYS A 80 -30.50 -6.76 10.44
N TYR A 81 -30.15 -6.16 9.30
CA TYR A 81 -29.21 -5.03 9.20
C TYR A 81 -29.88 -3.82 8.49
N PRO A 82 -30.78 -3.08 9.15
CA PRO A 82 -31.56 -2.02 8.50
C PRO A 82 -30.72 -0.85 7.96
N SER A 83 -29.50 -0.64 8.48
CA SER A 83 -28.57 0.39 7.99
C SER A 83 -28.19 0.19 6.52
N LEU A 84 -28.31 -1.04 5.99
CA LEU A 84 -28.01 -1.35 4.59
C LEU A 84 -28.99 -0.73 3.59
N LEU A 85 -30.18 -0.32 4.04
CA LEU A 85 -31.18 0.33 3.20
C LEU A 85 -31.05 1.86 3.19
N LYS A 86 -30.16 2.42 4.01
CA LYS A 86 -29.92 3.86 4.04
C LYS A 86 -29.24 4.28 2.74
N GLU A 87 -29.60 5.46 2.25
CA GLU A 87 -28.94 6.07 1.08
C GLU A 87 -27.48 6.42 1.39
N ASP A 88 -27.22 6.85 2.64
CA ASP A 88 -25.88 7.17 3.11
C ASP A 88 -25.12 5.93 3.60
N CYS A 89 -23.80 5.95 3.42
CA CYS A 89 -22.90 5.01 4.07
C CYS A 89 -22.89 5.23 5.59
N GLU A 90 -23.16 4.17 6.34
CA GLU A 90 -23.00 4.19 7.80
C GLU A 90 -21.62 3.67 8.14
N THR A 91 -20.82 4.51 8.80
CA THR A 91 -19.46 4.17 9.24
C THR A 91 -19.36 4.26 10.74
N SER A 92 -18.80 3.23 11.37
CA SER A 92 -18.49 3.19 12.80
C SER A 92 -17.01 2.96 12.98
N PHE A 93 -16.38 3.76 13.85
CA PHE A 93 -15.00 3.63 14.27
C PHE A 93 -14.94 3.51 15.79
N ILE A 94 -14.25 2.50 16.29
CA ILE A 94 -13.90 2.37 17.69
C ILE A 94 -12.39 2.55 17.79
N ILE A 95 -11.98 3.64 18.43
CA ILE A 95 -10.58 4.02 18.66
C ILE A 95 -10.33 3.91 20.16
N ASP A 96 -9.29 3.17 20.54
CA ASP A 96 -8.81 3.05 21.93
C ASP A 96 -9.90 2.60 22.94
N ASP A 97 -10.04 1.28 23.13
CA ASP A 97 -10.84 0.73 24.22
C ASP A 97 -10.12 0.78 25.59
N LYS A 98 -8.94 1.41 25.64
CA LYS A 98 -8.00 1.52 26.78
C LYS A 98 -7.51 0.19 27.33
N ARG A 99 -7.77 -0.91 26.63
CA ARG A 99 -7.50 -2.27 27.09
C ARG A 99 -6.68 -3.07 26.09
N THR A 100 -6.74 -2.69 24.82
CA THR A 100 -6.14 -3.44 23.72
C THR A 100 -5.46 -2.51 22.71
N PRO A 101 -4.47 -3.02 21.96
CA PRO A 101 -3.78 -2.24 20.91
C PRO A 101 -4.59 -2.16 19.60
N TYR A 102 -5.89 -2.47 19.64
CA TYR A 102 -6.73 -2.56 18.46
C TYR A 102 -7.60 -1.33 18.26
N THR A 103 -7.74 -0.95 17.01
CA THR A 103 -8.77 -0.05 16.49
C THR A 103 -9.57 -0.83 15.46
N TRP A 104 -10.90 -0.68 15.42
CA TRP A 104 -11.69 -1.34 14.39
C TRP A 104 -12.80 -0.47 13.86
N ALA A 105 -13.18 -0.75 12.61
CA ALA A 105 -14.16 -0.01 11.88
C ALA A 105 -15.10 -0.93 11.10
N THR A 106 -16.32 -0.47 10.90
CA THR A 106 -17.30 -1.08 9.98
C THR A 106 -17.88 0.00 9.09
N PHE A 107 -18.18 -0.35 7.85
CA PHE A 107 -18.81 0.56 6.89
C PHE A 107 -19.75 -0.20 5.97
N THR A 108 -20.95 0.34 5.74
CA THR A 108 -21.90 -0.23 4.77
C THR A 108 -21.46 0.07 3.35
N VAL A 109 -21.62 -0.90 2.45
CA VAL A 109 -21.28 -0.74 1.02
C VAL A 109 -22.42 -1.25 0.14
N PRO A 110 -22.51 -0.81 -1.12
CA PRO A 110 -23.56 -1.26 -2.04
C PRO A 110 -23.69 -2.79 -2.14
N GLY A 111 -24.91 -3.26 -2.38
CA GLY A 111 -25.21 -4.69 -2.51
C GLY A 111 -25.48 -5.40 -1.17
N ASN A 112 -25.99 -4.67 -0.18
CA ASN A 112 -26.31 -5.16 1.16
C ASN A 112 -25.12 -5.86 1.84
N LYS A 113 -23.96 -5.21 1.83
CA LYS A 113 -22.74 -5.76 2.43
C LYS A 113 -22.16 -4.79 3.45
N ILE A 114 -21.39 -5.35 4.38
CA ILE A 114 -20.61 -4.58 5.34
C ILE A 114 -19.15 -4.94 5.12
N CYS A 115 -18.32 -3.90 5.01
CA CYS A 115 -16.88 -4.06 5.13
C CYS A 115 -16.46 -3.78 6.55
N TRP A 116 -15.41 -4.47 6.98
CA TRP A 116 -14.85 -4.31 8.31
C TRP A 116 -13.32 -4.30 8.23
N ASN A 117 -12.70 -3.59 9.16
CA ASN A 117 -11.26 -3.46 9.29
C ASN A 117 -10.90 -3.47 10.78
N ILE A 118 -9.87 -4.23 11.16
CA ILE A 118 -9.29 -4.26 12.50
C ILE A 118 -7.81 -3.98 12.34
N ILE A 119 -7.35 -2.89 12.94
CA ILE A 119 -5.98 -2.42 12.91
C ILE A 119 -5.36 -2.74 14.27
N ASN A 120 -4.25 -3.47 14.27
CA ASN A 120 -3.39 -3.68 15.42
C ASN A 120 -2.16 -2.78 15.31
N GLN A 121 -1.89 -1.98 16.33
CA GLN A 121 -0.65 -1.23 16.42
C GLN A 121 0.45 -2.14 16.97
N LEU A 122 1.45 -2.44 16.15
CA LEU A 122 2.60 -3.22 16.59
C LEU A 122 3.51 -2.34 17.46
N GLY A 123 3.95 -2.87 18.59
CA GLY A 123 5.00 -2.21 19.38
C GLY A 123 6.35 -2.32 18.68
N LEU A 124 7.26 -1.36 18.92
CA LEU A 124 8.61 -1.36 18.33
C LEU A 124 9.40 -2.67 18.57
N SER A 125 9.07 -3.43 19.63
CA SER A 125 9.73 -4.68 20.00
C SER A 125 9.14 -5.95 19.38
N SER A 126 7.90 -5.92 18.86
CA SER A 126 7.26 -7.11 18.26
C SER A 126 7.61 -7.33 16.79
N ILE A 127 8.28 -6.36 16.17
CA ILE A 127 8.64 -6.37 14.74
C ILE A 127 9.82 -7.31 14.46
N ALA A 128 10.67 -7.59 15.44
CA ALA A 128 11.84 -8.45 15.28
C ALA A 128 11.51 -9.95 15.27
N ASP A 129 10.41 -10.35 15.90
CA ASP A 129 10.01 -11.77 16.04
C ASP A 129 8.92 -12.19 15.04
N GLU A 130 8.15 -11.25 14.50
CA GLU A 130 7.30 -11.50 13.32
C GLU A 130 8.18 -11.38 12.07
N GLU A 131 8.98 -12.42 11.80
CA GLU A 131 9.47 -12.67 10.44
C GLU A 131 8.29 -12.43 9.49
N VAL A 132 8.48 -11.55 8.53
CA VAL A 132 7.51 -11.23 7.48
C VAL A 132 7.10 -12.53 6.81
N GLU A 133 6.01 -13.11 7.31
CA GLU A 133 5.65 -14.49 7.01
C GLU A 133 5.27 -14.65 5.52
N PRO A 134 5.35 -15.89 4.99
CA PRO A 134 5.31 -16.17 3.56
C PRO A 134 3.99 -15.70 2.90
N PRO A 135 3.93 -15.65 1.56
CA PRO A 135 2.76 -15.17 0.81
C PRO A 135 1.44 -15.92 1.08
N ASP A 136 1.48 -17.04 1.80
CA ASP A 136 0.32 -17.83 2.16
C ASP A 136 0.04 -17.72 3.66
N TRP A 137 -0.75 -16.71 4.03
CA TRP A 137 -1.46 -16.71 5.30
C TRP A 137 -2.37 -17.95 5.37
N VAL A 138 -1.92 -19.01 6.04
CA VAL A 138 -2.66 -20.27 6.10
C VAL A 138 -3.99 -20.03 6.81
N ALA A 139 -5.07 -20.63 6.30
CA ALA A 139 -6.43 -20.44 6.80
C ALA A 139 -6.57 -20.68 8.32
N GLN A 140 -5.72 -21.53 8.89
CA GLN A 140 -5.69 -21.81 10.33
C GLN A 140 -5.26 -20.60 11.16
N ASP A 141 -4.30 -19.81 10.70
CA ASP A 141 -3.81 -18.64 11.43
C ASP A 141 -4.73 -17.44 11.25
N LYS A 142 -5.42 -17.34 10.10
CA LYS A 142 -6.56 -16.41 9.91
C LYS A 142 -7.61 -16.64 10.98
N LYS A 143 -8.01 -17.91 11.13
CA LYS A 143 -9.06 -18.28 12.08
C LYS A 143 -8.66 -18.01 13.52
N LYS A 144 -7.44 -18.35 13.95
CA LYS A 144 -6.97 -18.05 15.31
C LYS A 144 -7.00 -16.56 15.64
N MET A 145 -6.53 -15.72 14.71
CA MET A 145 -6.54 -14.26 14.90
C MET A 145 -7.96 -13.70 14.92
N MET A 146 -8.83 -14.18 14.01
CA MET A 146 -10.25 -13.81 14.03
C MET A 146 -10.90 -14.26 15.33
N ASP A 147 -10.65 -15.49 15.79
CA ASP A 147 -11.19 -16.06 17.03
C ASP A 147 -10.81 -15.26 18.28
N SER A 148 -9.59 -14.72 18.35
CA SER A 148 -9.14 -13.94 19.51
C SER A 148 -9.83 -12.58 19.63
N ILE A 149 -10.27 -11.98 18.51
CA ILE A 149 -10.87 -10.64 18.47
C ILE A 149 -12.39 -10.65 18.26
N ARG A 150 -13.03 -11.82 18.14
CA ARG A 150 -14.49 -11.96 17.86
C ARG A 150 -15.40 -11.18 18.79
N HIS A 151 -14.95 -10.94 20.02
CA HIS A 151 -15.74 -10.32 21.07
C HIS A 151 -15.76 -8.79 21.00
N PHE A 152 -15.05 -8.17 20.05
CA PHE A 152 -15.03 -6.71 19.93
C PHE A 152 -16.42 -6.17 19.52
N PRO A 153 -16.95 -5.16 20.23
CA PRO A 153 -18.28 -4.65 19.99
C PRO A 153 -18.35 -3.79 18.72
N THR A 154 -19.48 -3.84 18.02
CA THR A 154 -19.80 -3.05 16.83
C THR A 154 -21.23 -2.52 16.93
N THR A 155 -21.66 -1.68 15.99
CA THR A 155 -23.07 -1.29 15.87
C THR A 155 -24.00 -2.46 15.48
N TYR A 156 -23.43 -3.60 15.08
CA TYR A 156 -24.14 -4.77 14.56
C TYR A 156 -24.10 -5.99 15.50
N GLY A 157 -23.67 -5.81 16.75
CA GLY A 157 -23.34 -6.91 17.66
C GLY A 157 -21.84 -7.00 17.86
N ASN A 158 -21.28 -8.19 17.87
CA ASN A 158 -19.83 -8.37 17.95
C ASN A 158 -19.21 -8.53 16.56
N ILE A 159 -17.93 -8.22 16.42
CA ILE A 159 -17.22 -8.37 15.13
C ILE A 159 -17.21 -9.83 14.65
N GLY A 160 -17.28 -10.79 15.58
CA GLY A 160 -17.45 -12.21 15.27
C GLY A 160 -18.74 -12.51 14.48
N ASP A 161 -19.82 -11.75 14.71
CA ASP A 161 -21.07 -11.93 13.97
C ASP A 161 -20.90 -11.57 12.49
N LEU A 162 -20.00 -10.61 12.18
CA LEU A 162 -19.63 -10.25 10.81
C LEU A 162 -18.65 -11.27 10.20
N PHE A 163 -17.78 -11.86 11.00
CA PHE A 163 -16.88 -12.93 10.55
C PHE A 163 -17.64 -14.14 10.05
N ASP A 164 -18.72 -14.53 10.73
CA ASP A 164 -19.50 -15.73 10.38
C ASP A 164 -20.23 -15.62 9.05
N VAL A 165 -20.45 -14.38 8.59
CA VAL A 165 -21.05 -14.04 7.31
C VAL A 165 -20.02 -13.49 6.31
N THR A 166 -18.72 -13.68 6.58
CA THR A 166 -17.62 -13.29 5.69
C THR A 166 -16.91 -14.55 5.17
N GLN A 167 -16.79 -14.67 3.85
CA GLN A 167 -16.01 -15.77 3.26
C GLN A 167 -14.52 -15.58 3.58
N THR A 168 -13.86 -16.61 4.12
CA THR A 168 -12.48 -16.52 4.64
C THR A 168 -11.44 -16.21 3.55
N ASP A 169 -11.73 -16.57 2.31
CA ASP A 169 -10.93 -16.22 1.13
C ASP A 169 -10.95 -14.72 0.81
N ARG A 170 -11.98 -13.99 1.25
CA ARG A 170 -12.10 -12.53 1.13
C ARG A 170 -11.49 -11.77 2.31
N VAL A 171 -10.91 -12.48 3.27
CA VAL A 171 -10.23 -11.88 4.42
C VAL A 171 -8.74 -11.72 4.12
N SER A 172 -8.24 -10.49 4.25
CA SER A 172 -6.87 -10.11 3.92
C SER A 172 -6.10 -9.60 5.15
N LYS A 173 -4.80 -9.93 5.24
CA LYS A 173 -3.84 -9.31 6.17
C LYS A 173 -3.09 -8.30 5.37
N VAL A 174 -2.93 -7.11 5.90
CA VAL A 174 -2.07 -6.11 5.30
C VAL A 174 -1.13 -5.61 6.38
N PHE A 175 0.17 -5.71 6.11
CA PHE A 175 1.19 -5.03 6.90
C PHE A 175 1.35 -3.63 6.31
N PHE A 176 1.25 -2.61 7.15
CA PHE A 176 1.58 -1.25 6.75
C PHE A 176 3.07 -1.04 6.98
N GLU A 177 3.83 -1.43 5.95
CA GLU A 177 5.25 -1.11 5.80
C GLU A 177 5.34 0.36 5.38
N ASP A 178 6.04 1.17 6.15
CA ASP A 178 6.17 2.60 5.88
C ASP A 178 7.64 3.04 5.92
N LYS A 179 8.02 3.83 4.91
CA LYS A 179 9.32 4.47 4.78
C LYS A 179 9.25 5.63 3.78
N LEU A 180 9.75 6.79 4.19
CA LEU A 180 10.03 7.89 3.27
C LEU A 180 11.35 7.64 2.55
N PHE A 181 11.29 7.21 1.30
CA PHE A 181 12.46 7.11 0.44
C PHE A 181 12.86 8.48 -0.12
N GLU A 182 14.16 8.74 -0.23
CA GLU A 182 14.70 9.95 -0.86
C GLU A 182 14.83 9.80 -2.39
N THR A 183 15.12 8.59 -2.88
CA THR A 183 15.31 8.35 -4.32
C THR A 183 14.01 7.96 -5.01
N TRP A 184 13.37 8.91 -5.70
CA TRP A 184 12.10 8.67 -6.41
C TRP A 184 12.28 8.44 -7.90
N ASN A 185 13.43 8.78 -8.46
CA ASN A 185 13.70 8.58 -9.87
C ASN A 185 15.20 8.39 -10.10
N HIS A 186 15.55 7.77 -11.22
CA HIS A 186 16.88 7.82 -11.78
C HIS A 186 16.87 7.52 -13.28
N GLY A 187 17.48 8.42 -14.06
CA GLY A 187 17.51 8.34 -15.51
C GLY A 187 16.11 8.42 -16.10
N ARG A 188 15.61 7.30 -16.62
CA ARG A 188 14.30 7.17 -17.28
C ARG A 188 13.28 6.39 -16.45
N VAL A 189 13.57 6.17 -15.17
CA VAL A 189 12.72 5.43 -14.24
C VAL A 189 12.24 6.36 -13.15
N ALA A 190 10.93 6.36 -12.86
CA ALA A 190 10.34 7.02 -11.71
C ALA A 190 9.50 6.03 -10.90
N LEU A 191 9.47 6.25 -9.59
CA LEU A 191 8.70 5.50 -8.60
C LEU A 191 7.54 6.37 -8.16
N ILE A 192 6.32 5.84 -8.18
CA ILE A 192 5.16 6.52 -7.58
C ILE A 192 4.75 5.83 -6.28
N SER A 193 4.18 6.64 -5.39
CA SER A 193 3.94 6.27 -4.01
C SER A 193 2.93 5.13 -3.86
N ASP A 194 3.16 4.32 -2.83
CA ASP A 194 2.23 3.38 -2.23
C ASP A 194 1.63 3.90 -0.91
N ALA A 195 1.97 5.13 -0.50
CA ALA A 195 1.56 5.79 0.74
C ALA A 195 0.08 6.25 0.70
N GLY A 196 -0.79 5.41 0.15
CA GLY A 196 -2.22 5.63 0.00
C GLY A 196 -2.66 5.94 -1.44
N ALA A 197 -3.88 5.51 -1.78
CA ALA A 197 -4.42 5.64 -3.13
C ALA A 197 -4.48 7.11 -3.61
N ILE A 198 -4.78 8.05 -2.73
CA ILE A 198 -4.85 9.48 -3.07
C ILE A 198 -3.45 10.01 -3.44
N ASN A 199 -2.42 9.62 -2.68
CA ASN A 199 -1.05 10.04 -2.96
C ASN A 199 -0.56 9.47 -4.29
N ALA A 200 -0.83 8.19 -4.56
CA ALA A 200 -0.53 7.57 -5.85
C ALA A 200 -1.25 8.25 -7.03
N MET A 201 -2.52 8.65 -6.85
CA MET A 201 -3.27 9.39 -7.87
C MET A 201 -2.69 10.77 -8.14
N GLN A 202 -2.27 11.49 -7.08
CA GLN A 202 -1.61 12.78 -7.21
C GLN A 202 -0.29 12.64 -7.97
N ASP A 203 0.52 11.63 -7.63
CA ASP A 203 1.78 11.35 -8.31
C ASP A 203 1.57 11.05 -9.80
N ALA A 204 0.54 10.25 -10.13
CA ALA A 204 0.19 9.94 -11.52
C ALA A 204 -0.19 11.19 -12.32
N VAL A 205 -0.95 12.12 -11.73
CA VAL A 205 -1.31 13.39 -12.37
C VAL A 205 -0.08 14.27 -12.58
N LEU A 206 0.78 14.40 -11.57
CA LEU A 206 1.97 15.22 -11.66
C LEU A 206 2.95 14.67 -12.72
N ILE A 207 3.22 13.37 -12.71
CA ILE A 207 4.06 12.74 -13.73
C ILE A 207 3.46 12.93 -15.11
N ALA A 208 2.14 12.76 -15.29
CA ALA A 208 1.51 12.98 -16.58
C ALA A 208 1.72 14.43 -17.06
N ASN A 209 1.54 15.43 -16.18
CA ASN A 209 1.74 16.84 -16.52
C ASN A 209 3.20 17.15 -16.89
N HIS A 210 4.16 16.65 -16.11
CA HIS A 210 5.59 16.86 -16.36
C HIS A 210 6.09 16.13 -17.62
N THR A 211 5.41 15.05 -18.02
CA THR A 211 5.84 14.22 -19.18
C THR A 211 5.08 14.45 -20.47
N TYR A 212 3.90 15.08 -20.43
CA TYR A 212 2.98 15.19 -21.57
C TYR A 212 3.60 15.84 -22.82
N ASP A 213 4.33 16.93 -22.65
CA ASP A 213 4.88 17.72 -23.76
C ASP A 213 6.41 17.63 -23.91
N ILE A 214 7.05 16.61 -23.33
CA ILE A 214 8.50 16.42 -23.45
C ILE A 214 8.86 16.17 -24.93
N LYS A 215 9.43 17.20 -25.57
CA LYS A 215 9.96 17.11 -26.94
C LYS A 215 11.28 17.87 -27.04
N PRO A 216 12.38 17.23 -27.45
CA PRO A 216 12.54 15.79 -27.71
C PRO A 216 12.55 14.93 -26.42
N THR A 217 12.28 13.62 -26.52
CA THR A 217 12.38 12.64 -25.42
C THR A 217 13.82 12.21 -25.12
N THR A 218 14.72 13.20 -25.06
CA THR A 218 16.13 12.97 -24.69
C THR A 218 16.22 12.53 -23.24
N HIS A 219 17.33 11.85 -22.91
CA HIS A 219 17.61 11.45 -21.54
C HIS A 219 17.59 12.64 -20.57
N GLU A 220 18.16 13.77 -20.97
CA GLU A 220 18.22 15.00 -20.17
C GLU A 220 16.83 15.58 -19.93
N ASN A 221 15.99 15.73 -20.96
CA ASN A 221 14.66 16.30 -20.79
C ASN A 221 13.76 15.42 -19.91
N ILE A 222 13.86 14.10 -20.05
CA ILE A 222 13.11 13.16 -19.20
C ILE A 222 13.62 13.24 -17.76
N GLN A 223 14.93 13.23 -17.55
CA GLN A 223 15.50 13.33 -16.21
C GLN A 223 15.09 14.64 -15.53
N THR A 224 15.11 15.77 -16.25
CA THR A 224 14.62 17.05 -15.76
C THR A 224 13.16 16.97 -15.34
N ALA A 225 12.27 16.47 -16.21
CA ALA A 225 10.85 16.34 -15.88
C ALA A 225 10.57 15.43 -14.67
N LEU A 226 11.30 14.31 -14.54
CA LEU A 226 11.15 13.42 -13.39
C LEU A 226 11.70 14.04 -12.09
N ASN A 227 12.73 14.89 -12.19
CA ASN A 227 13.22 15.67 -11.06
C ASN A 227 12.23 16.76 -10.65
N GLU A 228 11.65 17.49 -11.60
CA GLU A 228 10.63 18.52 -11.35
C GLU A 228 9.38 17.91 -10.67
N TYR A 229 8.94 16.73 -11.12
CA TYR A 229 7.91 15.94 -10.43
C TYR A 229 8.28 15.67 -8.96
N LYS A 230 9.51 15.18 -8.70
CA LYS A 230 9.96 14.90 -7.34
C LYS A 230 10.01 16.18 -6.51
N GLU A 231 10.56 17.26 -7.05
CA GLU A 231 10.69 18.55 -6.34
C GLU A 231 9.33 19.12 -5.94
N GLU A 232 8.33 19.05 -6.83
CA GLU A 232 6.98 19.50 -6.52
C GLU A 232 6.29 18.65 -5.44
N ARG A 233 6.59 17.34 -5.43
CA ARG A 233 5.84 16.38 -4.62
C ARG A 233 6.48 16.02 -3.28
N PHE A 234 7.80 15.95 -3.24
CA PHE A 234 8.56 15.35 -2.15
C PHE A 234 8.36 16.08 -0.83
N ASP A 235 8.39 17.42 -0.84
CA ASP A 235 8.22 18.21 0.38
C ASP A 235 6.82 18.02 0.99
N ALA A 236 5.77 17.98 0.17
CA ALA A 236 4.42 17.72 0.64
C ALA A 236 4.28 16.33 1.29
N ILE A 237 4.91 15.30 0.73
CA ILE A 237 4.92 13.96 1.34
C ILE A 237 5.79 13.93 2.60
N LYS A 238 6.95 14.58 2.58
CA LYS A 238 7.84 14.68 3.73
C LYS A 238 7.17 15.36 4.93
N ASP A 239 6.32 16.35 4.70
CA ASP A 239 5.56 17.03 5.75
C ASP A 239 4.38 16.18 6.28
N GLN A 240 3.78 15.36 5.42
CA GLN A 240 2.69 14.46 5.79
C GLN A 240 3.18 13.20 6.50
N TYR A 241 4.37 12.71 6.15
CA TYR A 241 4.92 11.44 6.63
C TYR A 241 5.00 11.36 8.17
N PRO A 242 5.51 12.37 8.92
CA PRO A 242 5.48 12.34 10.38
C PRO A 242 4.06 12.28 10.98
N GLN A 243 3.04 12.73 10.25
CA GLN A 243 1.65 12.76 10.71
C GLN A 243 0.97 11.38 10.61
N SER A 244 1.54 10.43 9.83
CA SER A 244 1.05 9.05 9.79
C SER A 244 1.35 8.29 11.08
N TYR A 245 2.36 8.73 11.84
CA TYR A 245 2.65 8.23 13.17
C TYR A 245 1.72 8.88 14.17
N ILE A 246 0.60 8.21 14.47
CA ILE A 246 -0.21 8.54 15.65
C ILE A 246 0.72 8.42 16.86
N SER A 247 1.16 9.55 17.39
CA SER A 247 1.93 9.59 18.64
C SER A 247 1.04 9.03 19.74
N PRO A 248 1.48 8.00 20.49
CA PRO A 248 0.79 7.64 21.71
C PRO A 248 0.93 8.83 22.67
N SER A 249 -0.18 9.51 22.92
CA SER A 249 -0.30 10.46 24.03
C SER A 249 -0.39 9.73 25.35
#